data_AF-A0A2E2T1F9-F1
#
_entry.id   AF-A0A2E2T1F9-F1
#
_cell.length_a   1.000
_cell.length_b   1.000
_cell.length_c   1.000
_cell.angle_alpha   90.00
_cell.angle_beta   90.00
_cell.angle_gamma   90.00
#
_symmetry.space_group_name_H-M   'P 1'
#
loop_
_entity.id
_entity.type
_entity.pdbx_description
1 polymer ?
#
loop_
_entity_poly.entity_id
_entity_poly.type
_entity_poly.pdbx_seq_one_letter_code
_entity_poly.pdbx_strand_id
1 'polypeptide(L)'
;MALKAAEDFDVMLLAGLTWHRAGKNSWTASDRFAAYTIFLEPDDRWYGQWERDGEKTAADWSCPTLETFAEYMVDNARRQNIDGMD
;
A
#
# COMPACT_ATOMS: atom_id res chain seq x y z
N MET A 1 6.82 18.89 32.08
CA MET A 1 6.60 19.38 30.70
C MET A 1 7.67 18.73 29.82
N ALA A 2 7.41 18.14 28.65
CA ALA A 2 6.38 18.41 27.67
C ALA A 2 6.04 17.15 26.82
N LEU A 3 4.79 17.14 26.36
CA LEU A 3 4.17 16.42 25.24
C LEU A 3 4.46 14.92 25.02
N LYS A 4 3.46 14.14 25.45
CA LYS A 4 2.88 12.99 24.73
C LYS A 4 2.95 13.23 23.21
N ALA A 5 3.89 12.59 22.52
CA ALA A 5 3.95 12.59 21.06
C ALA A 5 3.45 11.23 20.58
N ALA A 6 2.21 11.26 20.06
CA ALA A 6 1.54 10.31 19.18
C ALA A 6 1.82 8.80 19.41
N GLU A 7 0.78 8.09 19.82
CA GLU A 7 0.65 6.64 19.62
C GLU A 7 1.15 6.30 18.21
N ASP A 8 2.23 5.51 18.15
CA ASP A 8 2.80 5.00 16.90
C ASP A 8 1.77 4.01 16.37
N PHE A 9 0.87 4.49 15.52
CA PHE A 9 -0.21 3.67 14.97
C PHE A 9 0.44 2.60 14.08
N ASP A 10 0.70 1.41 14.62
CA ASP A 10 1.21 0.27 13.86
C ASP A 10 0.21 -0.28 12.82
N VAL A 11 -1.01 0.28 12.81
CA VAL A 11 -2.12 -0.14 11.97
C VAL A 11 -2.91 1.06 11.46
N MET A 12 -3.30 1.04 10.19
CA MET A 12 -4.25 1.99 9.59
C MET A 12 -5.22 1.30 8.63
N LEU A 13 -6.39 1.90 8.40
CA LEU A 13 -7.38 1.40 7.44
C LEU A 13 -7.37 2.29 6.20
N LEU A 14 -6.93 1.77 5.05
CA LEU A 14 -6.88 2.49 3.78
C LEU A 14 -7.41 1.60 2.65
N ALA A 15 -8.20 2.16 1.74
CA ALA A 15 -8.78 1.45 0.60
C ALA A 15 -9.52 0.15 1.00
N GLY A 16 -10.11 0.13 2.20
CA GLY A 16 -10.81 -1.04 2.75
C GLY A 16 -9.89 -2.17 3.22
N LEU A 17 -8.58 -1.94 3.32
CA LEU A 17 -7.60 -2.89 3.86
C LEU A 17 -6.99 -2.39 5.16
N THR A 18 -6.66 -3.33 6.04
CA THR A 18 -5.86 -3.07 7.24
C THR A 18 -4.38 -3.12 6.84
N TRP A 19 -3.72 -1.98 6.92
CA TRP A 19 -2.29 -1.83 6.65
C TRP A 19 -1.51 -1.88 7.95
N HIS A 20 -0.45 -2.67 7.95
CA HIS A 20 0.47 -2.85 9.05
C HIS A 20 1.79 -2.17 8.76
N ARG A 21 2.36 -1.53 9.77
CA ARG A 21 3.67 -0.89 9.65
C ARG A 21 4.74 -1.97 9.51
N ALA A 22 5.53 -1.90 8.44
CA ALA A 22 6.64 -2.84 8.17
C ALA A 22 8.03 -2.17 8.31
N GLY A 23 8.05 -0.92 8.76
CA GLY A 23 9.26 -0.12 8.99
C GLY A 23 8.92 1.36 9.11
N LYS A 24 9.93 2.22 9.21
CA LYS A 24 9.71 3.67 9.36
C LYS A 24 8.86 4.26 8.23
N ASN A 25 9.11 3.80 7.01
CA ASN A 25 8.58 4.34 5.76
C ASN A 25 7.86 3.27 4.92
N SER A 26 7.38 2.18 5.52
CA SER A 26 6.81 1.06 4.79
C SER A 26 5.56 0.51 5.45
N TRP A 27 4.60 0.15 4.61
CA TRP A 27 3.30 -0.40 4.99
C TRP A 27 3.01 -1.65 4.15
N THR A 28 2.44 -2.66 4.78
CA THR A 28 2.00 -3.88 4.11
C THR A 28 0.55 -4.15 4.42
N ALA A 29 -0.17 -4.68 3.44
CA ALA A 29 -1.52 -5.18 3.61
C ALA A 29 -1.67 -6.43 2.75
N SER A 30 -2.72 -7.21 2.98
CA SER A 30 -3.09 -8.29 2.09
C SER A 30 -4.60 -8.45 2.05
N ASP A 31 -5.09 -8.97 0.93
CA ASP A 31 -6.44 -9.48 0.82
C ASP A 31 -6.42 -10.79 0.03
N ARG A 32 -7.61 -11.27 -0.37
CA ARG A 32 -7.74 -12.51 -1.14
C ARG A 32 -7.13 -12.43 -2.55
N PHE A 33 -6.78 -11.23 -3.03
CA PHE A 33 -6.31 -11.02 -4.41
C PHE A 33 -4.80 -10.83 -4.48
N ALA A 34 -4.21 -10.11 -3.51
CA ALA A 34 -2.77 -9.84 -3.52
C ALA A 34 -2.22 -9.52 -2.12
N ALA A 35 -0.90 -9.63 -2.01
CA ALA A 35 -0.12 -9.03 -0.92
C ALA A 35 0.48 -7.71 -1.41
N TYR A 36 0.31 -6.63 -0.65
CA TYR A 36 0.68 -5.27 -1.01
C TYR A 36 1.85 -4.78 -0.15
N THR A 37 2.73 -3.98 -0.74
CA THR A 37 3.75 -3.22 -0.02
C THR A 37 3.80 -1.81 -0.58
N ILE A 38 3.71 -0.81 0.30
CA ILE A 38 3.85 0.61 -0.02
C ILE A 38 5.05 1.15 0.74
N PHE A 39 5.88 1.97 0.09
CA PHE A 39 7.06 2.56 0.71
C PHE A 39 7.26 4.01 0.25
N LEU A 40 7.75 4.84 1.18
CA LEU A 40 8.08 6.25 0.94
C LEU A 40 9.56 6.36 0.55
N GLU A 41 9.81 6.91 -0.63
CA GLU A 41 11.15 7.15 -1.17
C GLU A 41 11.65 8.58 -0.84
N PRO A 42 12.95 8.89 -1.06
CA PRO A 42 13.55 10.20 -0.72
C PRO A 42 13.00 11.42 -1.47
N ASP A 43 12.17 11.21 -2.49
CA ASP A 43 11.50 12.27 -3.25
C ASP A 43 10.15 12.69 -2.63
N ASP A 44 9.86 12.21 -1.42
CA ASP A 44 8.61 12.40 -0.69
C ASP A 44 7.37 11.86 -1.43
N ARG A 45 7.56 10.83 -2.26
CA ARG A 45 6.47 10.12 -2.96
C ARG A 45 6.37 8.68 -2.52
N TRP A 46 5.14 8.19 -2.54
CA TRP A 46 4.80 6.81 -2.26
C TRP A 46 4.89 5.97 -3.53
N TYR A 47 5.60 4.86 -3.40
CA TYR A 47 5.77 3.82 -4.39
C TYR A 47 5.27 2.50 -3.80
N GLY A 48 5.05 1.51 -4.66
CA GLY A 48 4.49 0.27 -4.20
C GLY A 48 4.61 -0.87 -5.20
N GLN A 49 4.34 -2.05 -4.67
CA GLN A 49 4.34 -3.30 -5.40
C GLN A 49 3.28 -4.22 -4.80
N TRP A 50 2.68 -5.06 -5.63
CA TRP A 50 1.79 -6.12 -5.18
C TRP A 50 2.23 -7.46 -5.76
N GLU A 51 2.06 -8.51 -4.97
CA GLU A 51 2.32 -9.88 -5.36
C GLU A 51 1.01 -10.64 -5.41
N ARG A 52 0.77 -11.31 -6.54
CA ARG A 52 -0.40 -12.14 -6.78
C ARG A 52 0.06 -13.43 -7.45
N ASP A 53 -0.37 -14.57 -6.92
CA ASP A 53 -0.05 -15.90 -7.49
C ASP A 53 1.47 -16.13 -7.70
N GLY A 54 2.31 -15.47 -6.89
CA GLY A 54 3.77 -15.48 -7.00
C GLY A 54 4.36 -14.51 -8.03
N GLU A 55 3.52 -13.81 -8.80
CA GLU A 55 3.93 -12.76 -9.73
C GLU A 55 3.91 -11.40 -9.04
N LYS A 56 5.04 -10.71 -9.13
CA LYS A 56 5.24 -9.42 -8.49
C LYS A 56 5.14 -8.29 -9.51
N THR A 57 4.21 -7.37 -9.28
CA THR A 57 3.98 -6.19 -10.12
C THR A 57 4.35 -4.93 -9.35
N ALA A 58 5.11 -4.04 -9.99
CA ALA A 58 5.41 -2.71 -9.46
C ALA A 58 4.37 -1.70 -9.95
N ALA A 59 4.00 -0.73 -9.10
CA ALA A 59 3.19 0.41 -9.52
C ALA A 59 3.91 1.22 -10.59
N ASP A 60 3.19 1.62 -11.64
CA ASP A 60 3.69 2.51 -12.69
C ASP A 60 3.49 4.00 -12.37
N TRP A 61 2.82 4.29 -11.26
CA TRP A 61 2.50 5.62 -10.78
C TRP A 61 2.98 5.83 -9.34
N SER A 62 3.20 7.09 -8.96
CA SER A 62 3.57 7.49 -7.60
C SER A 62 2.93 8.82 -7.24
N CYS A 63 2.68 9.07 -5.96
CA CYS A 63 2.10 10.33 -5.49
C CYS A 63 2.50 10.67 -4.04
N PRO A 64 2.37 11.92 -3.60
CA PRO A 64 2.79 12.34 -2.25
C PRO A 64 1.82 11.93 -1.13
N THR A 65 0.64 11.39 -1.47
CA THR A 65 -0.42 11.09 -0.49
C THR A 65 -0.60 9.59 -0.34
N LEU A 66 -0.34 9.06 0.87
CA LEU A 66 -0.42 7.63 1.15
C LEU A 66 -1.83 7.06 0.89
N GLU A 67 -2.87 7.78 1.31
CA GLU A 67 -4.28 7.37 1.14
C GLU A 67 -4.62 7.16 -0.34
N THR A 68 -4.35 8.16 -1.17
CA THR A 68 -4.56 8.10 -2.63
C THR A 68 -3.72 7.00 -3.28
N PHE A 69 -2.49 6.82 -2.81
CA PHE A 69 -1.62 5.77 -3.34
C PHE A 69 -2.14 4.36 -3.01
N ALA A 70 -2.63 4.15 -1.79
CA ALA A 70 -3.22 2.88 -1.36
C ALA A 70 -4.49 2.55 -2.17
N GLU A 71 -5.34 3.54 -2.45
CA GLU A 71 -6.51 3.36 -3.31
C GLU A 71 -6.12 2.95 -4.73
N TYR A 72 -5.16 3.65 -5.33
CA TYR A 72 -4.63 3.30 -6.66
C TYR A 72 -4.09 1.86 -6.69
N MET A 73 -3.28 1.47 -5.69
CA MET A 73 -2.68 0.14 -5.60
C MET A 73 -3.73 -0.97 -5.52
N VAL A 74 -4.71 -0.81 -4.62
CA VAL A 74 -5.76 -1.81 -4.40
C VAL A 74 -6.69 -1.91 -5.61
N ASP A 75 -7.05 -0.78 -6.22
CA ASP A 75 -7.87 -0.75 -7.43
C ASP A 75 -7.18 -1.46 -8.61
N ASN A 76 -5.88 -1.20 -8.84
CA ASN A 76 -5.12 -1.84 -9.92
C ASN A 76 -4.99 -3.35 -9.72
N ALA A 77 -4.59 -3.80 -8.53
CA ALA A 77 -4.47 -5.23 -8.25
C ALA A 77 -5.81 -5.98 -8.41
N ARG A 78 -6.93 -5.33 -8.06
CA ARG A 78 -8.28 -5.90 -8.21
C ARG A 78 -8.76 -5.89 -9.66
N ARG A 79 -8.43 -4.86 -10.44
CA ARG A 79 -8.78 -4.78 -11.87
C ARG A 79 -8.03 -5.78 -12.74
N GLN A 80 -6.79 -6.14 -12.39
CA GLN A 80 -6.08 -7.26 -13.01
C GLN A 80 -6.83 -8.60 -12.88
N ASN A 81 -7.88 -8.70 -12.05
CA ASN A 81 -8.73 -9.88 -12.00
C ASN A 81 -9.77 -9.93 -13.15
N ILE A 82 -10.09 -8.78 -13.75
CA ILE A 82 -11.15 -8.66 -14.76
C ILE A 82 -10.62 -8.89 -16.18
N ASP A 83 -9.34 -8.56 -16.43
CA ASP A 83 -8.72 -8.71 -17.76
C ASP A 83 -8.32 -10.16 -18.10
N GLY A 84 -8.46 -11.09 -17.14
CA GLY A 84 -8.17 -12.52 -17.32
C GLY A 84 -9.38 -13.40 -17.66
N MET A 85 -10.53 -12.80 -18.01
CA MET A 85 -11.69 -13.52 -18.56
C MET A 85 -11.78 -13.27 -20.06
N ASP A 86 -10.93 -13.96 -20.83
CA ASP A 86 -11.19 -14.32 -22.24
C ASP A 86 -11.19 -15.86 -22.35
#